data_AF-A0A1F6MAG4-F1
#
_entry.id   AF-A0A1F6MAG4-F1
#
_cell.length_a   1.000
_cell.length_b   1.000
_cell.length_c   1.000
_cell.angle_alpha   90.00
_cell.angle_beta   90.00
_cell.angle_gamma   90.00
#
_symmetry.space_group_name_H-M   'P 1'
#
loop_
_entity.id
_entity.type
_entity.pdbx_description
1 polymer ?
#
loop_
_entity_poly.entity_id
_entity_poly.type
_entity_poly.pdbx_seq_one_letter_code
_entity_poly.pdbx_strand_id
1 'polypeptide(L)'
;MSSIVEVFLIGIGLSVVTVFADVLVKHASSQEAFSGWRSLVLGAVIYGLTAMGWFFVMRRIKLSTVGVLYGVSCVVLLTLVSVFFFKEKISPMEMVGIFLAVTSLILLARFA
;
A
#
# COMPACT_ATOMS: atom_id res chain seq x y z
N MET A 1 -17.02 15.33 -13.91
CA MET A 1 -16.23 14.11 -14.23
C MET A 1 -14.74 14.24 -13.86
N SER A 2 -14.20 15.46 -13.72
CA SER A 2 -12.81 15.73 -13.31
C SER A 2 -12.47 15.44 -11.83
N SER A 3 -13.45 15.17 -10.95
CA SER A 3 -13.21 15.07 -9.49
C SER A 3 -12.91 13.67 -8.95
N ILE A 4 -13.41 12.59 -9.56
CA ILE A 4 -13.26 11.22 -9.00
C ILE A 4 -11.96 10.55 -9.44
N VAL A 5 -11.57 10.75 -10.71
CA VAL A 5 -10.31 10.24 -11.25
C VAL A 5 -9.13 10.84 -10.49
N GLU A 6 -9.20 12.13 -10.17
CA GLU A 6 -8.21 12.83 -9.34
C GLU A 6 -8.04 12.18 -7.97
N VAL A 7 -9.15 11.88 -7.27
CA VAL A 7 -9.11 11.22 -5.96
C VAL A 7 -8.49 9.83 -6.04
N PHE A 8 -8.76 9.09 -7.11
CA PHE A 8 -8.18 7.77 -7.33
C PHE A 8 -6.68 7.87 -7.62
N LEU A 9 -6.25 8.82 -8.46
CA LEU A 9 -4.83 9.07 -8.73
C LEU A 9 -4.08 9.47 -7.46
N ILE A 10 -4.67 10.34 -6.64
CA ILE A 10 -4.11 10.71 -5.34
C ILE A 10 -4.03 9.48 -4.42
N GLY A 11 -5.07 8.65 -4.35
CA GLY A 11 -5.09 7.44 -3.52
C GLY A 11 -4.05 6.40 -3.95
N ILE A 12 -3.86 6.20 -5.26
CA ILE A 12 -2.78 5.35 -5.79
C ILE A 12 -1.42 5.95 -5.43
N GLY A 13 -1.23 7.26 -5.62
CA GLY A 13 -0.01 7.96 -5.24
C GLY A 13 0.31 7.82 -3.74
N LEU A 14 -0.69 7.97 -2.88
CA LEU A 14 -0.54 7.75 -1.44
C LEU A 14 -0.17 6.30 -1.13
N SER A 15 -0.78 5.33 -1.82
CA SER A 15 -0.43 3.91 -1.67
C SER A 15 1.04 3.64 -2.04
N VAL A 16 1.56 4.27 -3.10
CA VAL A 16 2.98 4.18 -3.47
C VAL A 16 3.87 4.74 -2.36
N VAL A 17 3.53 5.91 -1.80
CA VAL A 17 4.29 6.51 -0.69
C VAL A 17 4.23 5.63 0.56
N THR A 18 3.09 5.03 0.86
CA THR A 18 2.93 4.09 1.97
C THR A 18 3.78 2.83 1.77
N VAL A 19 3.76 2.24 0.58
CA VAL A 19 4.60 1.08 0.24
C VAL A 19 6.09 1.43 0.31
N PHE A 20 6.47 2.65 -0.07
CA PHE A 20 7.84 3.12 0.11
C PHE A 20 8.23 3.18 1.60
N ALA A 21 7.32 3.61 2.47
CA ALA A 21 7.54 3.53 3.92
C ALA A 21 7.70 2.07 4.39
N ASP A 22 6.89 1.14 3.88
CA ASP A 22 7.03 -0.30 4.18
C ASP A 22 8.40 -0.84 3.79
N VAL A 23 8.95 -0.42 2.64
CA VAL A 23 10.30 -0.80 2.23
C VAL A 23 11.34 -0.34 3.23
N LEU A 24 11.24 0.89 3.74
CA LEU A 24 12.16 1.43 4.74
C LEU A 24 12.07 0.66 6.06
N VAL A 25 10.85 0.33 6.48
CA VAL A 25 10.60 -0.46 7.71
C VAL A 25 11.12 -1.89 7.55
N LYS A 26 10.85 -2.54 6.40
CA LYS A 26 11.38 -3.87 6.08
C LYS A 26 12.91 -3.85 6.05
N HIS A 27 13.50 -2.85 5.40
CA HIS A 27 14.96 -2.69 5.38
C HIS A 27 15.53 -2.52 6.80
N ALA A 28 14.89 -1.71 7.64
CA ALA A 28 15.27 -1.57 9.05
C ALA A 28 15.17 -2.91 9.81
N SER A 29 14.12 -3.69 9.57
CA SER A 29 13.91 -4.98 10.24
C SER A 29 14.91 -6.07 9.84
N SER A 30 15.57 -5.92 8.70
CA SER A 30 16.57 -6.87 8.21
C SER A 30 18.00 -6.55 8.68
N GLN A 31 18.22 -5.41 9.35
CA GLN A 31 19.53 -5.06 9.89
C GLN A 31 19.74 -5.65 11.28
N GLU A 32 20.97 -6.02 11.61
CA GLU A 32 21.33 -6.52 12.94
C GLU A 32 21.37 -5.36 13.96
N ALA A 33 20.78 -5.61 15.14
CA ALA A 33 20.75 -4.68 16.28
C ALA A 33 20.15 -3.29 15.95
N PHE A 34 20.58 -2.24 16.66
CA PHE A 34 19.98 -0.91 16.60
C PHE A 34 20.31 -0.13 15.31
N SER A 35 21.04 -0.70 14.36
CA SER A 35 21.52 -0.02 13.15
C SER A 35 20.39 0.47 12.23
N GLY A 36 19.26 -0.24 12.21
CA GLY A 36 18.08 0.10 11.39
C GLY A 36 17.24 1.29 11.90
N TRP A 37 17.58 1.88 13.06
CA TRP A 37 16.72 2.88 13.73
C TRP A 37 16.38 4.09 12.86
N ARG A 38 17.33 4.57 12.04
CA ARG A 38 17.13 5.73 11.16
C ARG A 38 16.07 5.44 10.09
N SER A 39 16.17 4.26 9.46
CA SER A 39 15.23 3.81 8.43
C SER A 39 13.84 3.57 9.03
N LEU A 40 13.78 3.04 10.25
CA LEU A 40 12.52 2.87 10.98
C LEU A 40 11.84 4.22 11.27
N VAL A 41 12.58 5.19 11.82
CA VAL A 41 12.04 6.53 12.12
C VAL A 41 11.61 7.24 10.84
N LEU A 42 12.40 7.16 9.78
CA LEU A 42 12.04 7.75 8.48
C LEU A 42 10.76 7.12 7.93
N GLY A 43 10.67 5.79 7.92
CA GLY A 43 9.45 5.07 7.51
C GLY A 43 8.23 5.47 8.35
N ALA A 44 8.38 5.56 9.68
CA ALA A 44 7.31 5.97 10.58
C ALA A 44 6.84 7.42 10.33
N VAL A 45 7.75 8.36 10.08
CA VAL A 45 7.42 9.74 9.73
C VAL A 45 6.66 9.80 8.41
N ILE A 46 7.12 9.07 7.38
CA ILE A 46 6.42 9.01 6.09
C ILE A 46 5.01 8.41 6.28
N TYR A 47 4.88 7.35 7.07
CA TYR A 47 3.59 6.77 7.45
C TYR A 47 2.65 7.81 8.07
N GLY A 48 3.14 8.55 9.07
CA GLY A 48 2.37 9.61 9.72
C GLY A 48 1.94 10.71 8.73
N LEU A 49 2.82 11.13 7.83
CA LEU A 49 2.52 12.14 6.81
C LEU A 49 1.48 11.64 5.80
N THR A 50 1.50 10.37 5.41
CA THR A 50 0.49 9.81 4.50
C THR A 50 -0.92 9.86 5.09
N ALA A 51 -1.08 9.81 6.41
CA ALA A 51 -2.38 9.94 7.06
C ALA A 51 -3.07 11.28 6.74
N MET A 52 -2.30 12.37 6.55
CA MET A 52 -2.84 13.66 6.12
C MET A 52 -3.43 13.58 4.71
N GLY A 53 -2.79 12.85 3.79
CA GLY A 53 -3.31 12.61 2.45
C GLY A 53 -4.61 11.78 2.48
N TRP A 54 -4.62 10.71 3.27
CA TRP A 54 -5.81 9.87 3.45
C TRP A 54 -6.99 10.63 4.03
N PHE A 55 -6.75 11.59 4.94
CA PHE A 55 -7.79 12.49 5.43
C PHE A 55 -8.50 13.24 4.29
N PHE A 56 -7.77 13.78 3.32
CA PHE A 56 -8.39 14.48 2.18
C PHE A 56 -9.15 13.54 1.24
N VAL A 57 -8.64 12.34 1.01
CA VAL A 57 -9.29 11.31 0.18
C VAL A 57 -10.60 10.84 0.83
N MET A 58 -10.56 10.51 2.12
CA MET A 58 -11.73 10.04 2.88
C MET A 58 -12.82 11.11 3.06
N ARG A 59 -12.51 12.40 2.84
CA ARG A 59 -13.54 13.45 2.76
C ARG A 59 -14.38 13.40 1.49
N ARG A 60 -13.91 12.72 0.43
CA ARG A 60 -14.54 12.72 -0.90
C ARG A 60 -15.13 11.37 -1.30
N ILE A 61 -14.65 10.27 -0.73
CA ILE A 61 -15.12 8.91 -1.01
C ILE A 61 -15.34 8.13 0.28
N LYS A 62 -16.24 7.14 0.25
CA LYS A 62 -16.55 6.31 1.41
C LYS A 62 -15.34 5.51 1.84
N LEU A 63 -15.27 5.19 3.13
CA LEU A 63 -14.23 4.33 3.70
C LEU A 63 -14.18 2.95 3.02
N SER A 64 -15.32 2.39 2.61
CA SER A 64 -15.38 1.14 1.83
C SER A 64 -14.65 1.25 0.50
N THR A 65 -14.86 2.34 -0.24
CA THR A 65 -14.19 2.60 -1.52
C THR A 65 -12.68 2.80 -1.33
N VAL A 66 -12.29 3.53 -0.27
CA VAL A 66 -10.88 3.69 0.10
C VAL A 66 -10.23 2.36 0.44
N GLY A 67 -10.90 1.52 1.24
CA GLY A 67 -10.41 0.21 1.62
C GLY A 67 -10.13 -0.68 0.40
N VAL A 68 -11.00 -0.62 -0.62
CA VAL A 68 -10.77 -1.33 -1.88
C VAL A 68 -9.58 -0.74 -2.64
N LEU A 69 -9.56 0.58 -2.86
CA LEU A 69 -8.49 1.25 -3.61
C LEU A 69 -7.12 1.02 -2.99
N TYR A 70 -7.02 1.25 -1.68
CA TYR A 70 -5.79 1.08 -0.91
C TYR A 70 -5.37 -0.39 -0.84
N GLY A 71 -6.33 -1.29 -0.55
CA GLY A 71 -6.06 -2.72 -0.47
C GLY A 71 -5.49 -3.29 -1.77
N VAL A 72 -6.12 -2.99 -2.92
CA VAL A 72 -5.63 -3.47 -4.23
C VAL A 72 -4.25 -2.90 -4.52
N SER A 73 -4.10 -1.59 -4.31
CA SER A 73 -2.84 -0.90 -4.59
C SER A 73 -1.70 -1.49 -3.74
N CYS A 74 -1.91 -1.67 -2.44
CA CYS A 74 -0.90 -2.25 -1.55
C CYS A 74 -0.58 -3.71 -1.88
N VAL A 75 -1.58 -4.55 -2.13
CA VAL A 75 -1.33 -5.96 -2.49
C VAL A 75 -0.47 -6.05 -3.74
N VAL A 76 -0.81 -5.32 -4.80
CA VAL A 76 -0.06 -5.32 -6.05
C VAL A 76 1.35 -4.75 -5.84
N LEU A 77 1.45 -3.56 -5.24
CA LEU A 77 2.73 -2.85 -5.08
C LEU A 77 3.69 -3.59 -4.14
N LEU A 78 3.22 -4.10 -3.00
CA LEU A 78 4.05 -4.86 -2.06
C LEU A 78 4.52 -6.17 -2.68
N THR A 79 3.65 -6.87 -3.42
CA THR A 79 4.04 -8.08 -4.15
C THR A 79 5.16 -7.78 -5.15
N LEU A 80 5.02 -6.71 -5.94
CA LEU A 80 6.05 -6.29 -6.89
C LEU A 80 7.35 -5.95 -6.18
N VAL A 81 7.29 -5.16 -5.11
CA VAL A 81 8.45 -4.76 -4.32
C VAL A 81 9.14 -5.96 -3.68
N SER A 82 8.39 -6.90 -3.11
CA SER A 82 8.92 -8.14 -2.53
C SER A 82 9.72 -8.96 -3.55
N VAL A 83 9.19 -9.12 -4.77
CA VAL A 83 9.88 -9.87 -5.84
C VAL A 83 11.07 -9.12 -6.40
N PHE A 84 10.91 -7.85 -6.75
CA PHE A 84 11.94 -7.11 -7.49
C PHE A 84 13.03 -6.52 -6.59
N PHE A 85 12.67 -6.01 -5.41
CA PHE A 85 13.60 -5.36 -4.50
C PHE A 85 14.19 -6.33 -3.47
N PHE A 86 13.33 -7.13 -2.83
CA PHE A 86 13.77 -8.09 -1.80
C PHE A 86 14.12 -9.47 -2.36
N LYS A 87 13.82 -9.75 -3.65
CA LYS A 87 14.07 -11.04 -4.30
C LYS A 87 13.42 -12.22 -3.56
N GLU A 88 12.30 -11.96 -2.90
CA GLU A 88 11.51 -12.98 -2.20
C GLU A 88 10.86 -13.90 -3.24
N LYS A 89 10.90 -15.21 -2.98
CA LYS A 89 10.27 -16.20 -3.86
C LYS A 89 8.78 -16.27 -3.55
N ILE A 90 7.95 -16.06 -4.56
CA ILE A 90 6.50 -16.26 -4.47
C ILE A 90 6.17 -17.69 -4.87
N SER A 91 5.52 -18.42 -3.97
CA SER A 91 4.99 -19.74 -4.22
C SER A 91 3.73 -19.69 -5.12
N PRO A 92 3.43 -20.77 -5.86
CA PRO A 92 2.21 -20.84 -6.66
C PRO A 92 0.92 -20.61 -5.84
N MET A 93 0.89 -21.02 -4.57
CA MET A 93 -0.25 -20.81 -3.70
C MET A 93 -0.41 -19.34 -3.29
N GLU A 94 0.68 -18.61 -3.06
CA GLU A 94 0.63 -17.17 -2.79
C GLU A 94 0.12 -16.39 -4.01
N MET A 95 0.48 -16.79 -5.24
CA MET A 95 -0.08 -16.19 -6.46
C MET A 95 -1.61 -16.37 -6.54
N VAL A 96 -2.12 -17.56 -6.20
CA VAL A 96 -3.57 -17.80 -6.12
C VAL A 96 -4.20 -16.93 -5.03
N GLY A 97 -3.56 -16.81 -3.87
CA GLY A 97 -4.01 -15.93 -2.79
C GLY A 97 -4.11 -14.46 -3.20
N ILE A 98 -3.08 -13.94 -3.88
CA ILE A 98 -3.06 -12.57 -4.42
C ILE A 98 -4.18 -12.38 -5.44
N PHE A 99 -4.36 -13.34 -6.35
CA PHE A 99 -5.43 -13.29 -7.34
C PHE A 99 -6.83 -13.26 -6.69
N LEU A 100 -7.06 -14.11 -5.68
CA LEU A 100 -8.32 -14.13 -4.93
C LEU A 100 -8.53 -12.83 -4.14
N ALA A 101 -7.48 -12.28 -3.53
CA ALA A 101 -7.54 -11.00 -2.81
C ALA A 101 -7.94 -9.85 -3.75
N VAL A 102 -7.30 -9.74 -4.92
CA VAL A 102 -7.65 -8.74 -5.94
C VAL A 102 -9.09 -8.95 -6.43
N THR A 103 -9.50 -10.19 -6.66
CA THR A 103 -10.87 -10.52 -7.10
C THR A 103 -11.92 -10.11 -6.06
N SER A 104 -11.68 -10.42 -4.78
CA SER A 104 -12.55 -10.02 -3.66
C SER A 104 -12.73 -8.50 -3.61
N LEU A 105 -11.61 -7.77 -3.78
CA LEU A 105 -11.61 -6.30 -3.77
C LEU A 105 -12.36 -5.72 -4.98
N ILE A 106 -12.23 -6.30 -6.18
CA ILE A 106 -13.01 -5.91 -7.37
C ILE A 106 -14.52 -6.10 -7.13
N LEU A 107 -14.91 -7.22 -6.51
CA LEU A 107 -16.31 -7.48 -6.17
C LEU A 107 -16.85 -6.46 -5.17
N LEU A 108 -16.07 -6.13 -4.13
CA LEU A 108 -16.43 -5.10 -3.14
C LEU A 108 -16.50 -3.70 -3.76
N ALA A 109 -15.67 -3.39 -4.76
CA ALA A 109 -15.70 -2.11 -5.47
C ALA A 109 -17.07 -1.83 -6.11
N ARG A 110 -17.80 -2.87 -6.55
CA ARG A 110 -19.16 -2.70 -7.11
C ARG A 110 -20.16 -2.18 -6.07
N PHE A 111 -19.95 -2.47 -4.80
CA PHE A 111 -20.85 -2.11 -3.70
C PHE A 111 -20.41 -0.84 -2.95
N ALA A 112 -19.23 -0.32 -3.25
CA ALA A 112 -18.65 0.86 -2.60
C ALA A 112 -19.12 2.16 -3.28
#